data_AF-A0A6F9WTG2-F1
#
_entry.id   AF-A0A6F9WTG2-F1
#
_cell.length_a   1.000
_cell.length_b   1.000
_cell.length_c   1.000
_cell.angle_alpha   90.00
_cell.angle_beta   90.00
_cell.angle_gamma   90.00
#
_symmetry.space_group_name_H-M   'P 1'
#
loop_
_entity.id
_entity.type
_entity.pdbx_description
1 polymer ?
#
loop_
_entity_poly.entity_id
_entity_poly.type
_entity_poly.pdbx_seq_one_letter_code
_entity_poly.pdbx_strand_id
1 'polypeptide(L)' 'MSKGRLMALPLASEVAMITRDMLVADIIRQYPQTLQVFKQYHLDCYECQIADLEPLEHGAGVHKINIEALLDALNKTLA' A
#
# COMPACT_ATOMS: atom_id res chain seq x y z
N MET A 1 -8.51 -18.39 -17.64
CA MET A 1 -9.56 -18.34 -16.59
C MET A 1 -9.02 -17.56 -15.41
N SER A 2 -8.94 -16.23 -15.52
CA SER A 2 -8.58 -15.40 -14.37
C SER A 2 -9.83 -15.24 -13.51
N LYS A 3 -9.88 -15.94 -12.38
CA LYS A 3 -10.92 -15.71 -11.38
C LYS A 3 -10.81 -14.24 -10.99
N GLY A 4 -11.79 -13.43 -11.37
CA GLY A 4 -11.85 -12.02 -11.01
C GLY A 4 -11.67 -11.91 -9.51
N ARG A 5 -10.57 -11.27 -9.09
CA ARG A 5 -10.29 -11.00 -7.69
C ARG A 5 -11.28 -9.93 -7.27
N LEU A 6 -12.42 -10.37 -6.76
CA LEU A 6 -13.38 -9.53 -6.07
C LEU A 6 -12.65 -9.02 -4.82
N MET A 7 -12.03 -7.85 -4.91
CA MET A 7 -11.56 -7.13 -3.73
C MET A 7 -12.82 -6.70 -3.00
N ALA A 8 -13.23 -7.51 -2.01
CA ALA A 8 -14.30 -7.13 -1.10
C ALA A 8 -13.84 -5.86 -0.38
N LEU A 9 -14.43 -4.72 -0.75
CA LEU A 9 -14.31 -3.48 0.00
C LEU A 9 -14.89 -3.75 1.40
N PRO A 10 -14.11 -3.58 2.49
CA PRO A 10 -14.67 -3.74 3.82
C PRO A 10 -15.72 -2.64 4.04
N LEU A 11 -16.85 -3.04 4.61
CA LEU A 11 -17.95 -2.13 4.94
C LEU A 11 -17.46 -1.04 5.90
N ALA A 12 -17.99 0.16 5.69
CA ALA A 12 -17.72 1.34 6.49
C ALA A 12 -17.88 1.07 8.00
N SER A 13 -16.87 1.47 8.78
CA SER A 13 -16.86 1.72 10.24
C SER A 13 -15.85 0.93 11.10
N GLU A 14 -14.93 0.16 10.52
CA GLU A 14 -13.67 -0.19 11.21
C GLU A 14 -12.51 0.44 10.44
N VAL A 15 -11.58 1.11 11.12
CA VAL A 15 -10.33 1.57 10.49
C VAL A 15 -9.54 0.31 10.12
N ALA A 16 -9.76 -0.20 8.92
CA ALA A 16 -9.05 -1.36 8.42
C ALA A 16 -7.56 -1.00 8.32
N MET A 17 -6.74 -1.66 9.14
CA MET A 17 -5.29 -1.51 9.12
C MET A 17 -4.75 -1.90 7.75
N ILE A 18 -3.82 -1.10 7.20
CA ILE A 18 -3.06 -1.42 6.00
C ILE A 18 -2.19 -2.64 6.29
N THR A 19 -2.27 -3.65 5.42
CA THR A 19 -1.48 -4.89 5.52
C THR A 19 -0.51 -5.03 4.34
N ARG A 20 0.47 -5.93 4.50
CA ARG A 20 1.59 -6.14 3.55
C ARG A 20 1.15 -6.66 2.17
N ASP A 21 0.00 -7.31 2.11
CA ASP A 21 -0.57 -7.96 0.92
C ASP A 21 -1.50 -7.04 0.10
N MET A 22 -1.80 -5.84 0.61
CA MET A 22 -2.55 -4.83 -0.14
C MET A 22 -1.72 -4.31 -1.31
N LEU A 23 -2.40 -3.99 -2.41
CA LEU A 23 -1.76 -3.33 -3.55
C LEU A 23 -1.45 -1.88 -3.21
N VAL A 24 -0.29 -1.40 -3.64
CA VAL A 24 0.12 0.00 -3.41
C VAL A 24 -0.91 0.99 -3.98
N ALA A 25 -1.43 0.74 -5.19
CA ALA A 25 -2.48 1.58 -5.77
C ALA A 25 -3.77 1.59 -4.95
N ASP A 26 -4.15 0.45 -4.37
CA ASP A 26 -5.36 0.36 -3.56
C ASP A 26 -5.19 1.09 -2.22
N ILE A 27 -3.99 1.04 -1.63
CA ILE A 27 -3.64 1.83 -0.44
C ILE A 27 -3.73 3.33 -0.77
N ILE A 28 -3.13 3.80 -1.87
CA ILE A 28 -3.14 5.22 -2.24
C ILE A 28 -4.55 5.70 -2.56
N ARG A 29 -5.36 4.90 -3.27
CA ARG A 29 -6.76 5.24 -3.60
C ARG A 29 -7.64 5.33 -2.37
N GLN A 30 -7.48 4.41 -1.42
CA GLN A 30 -8.30 4.36 -0.20
C GLN A 30 -7.81 5.35 0.86
N TYR A 31 -6.50 5.56 0.95
CA TYR A 31 -5.84 6.36 1.97
C TYR A 31 -4.85 7.36 1.35
N PRO A 32 -5.32 8.39 0.63
CA PRO A 32 -4.45 9.33 -0.09
C PRO A 32 -3.44 10.06 0.80
N GLN A 33 -3.69 10.18 2.11
CA GLN A 33 -2.74 10.72 3.09
C GLN A 33 -1.44 9.91 3.19
N THR A 34 -1.46 8.63 2.83
CA THR A 34 -0.28 7.76 2.81
C THR A 34 0.77 8.14 1.77
N LEU A 35 0.40 8.97 0.77
CA LEU A 35 1.34 9.47 -0.25
C LEU A 35 2.58 10.13 0.35
N GLN A 36 2.44 10.84 1.48
CA GLN A 36 3.61 11.45 2.13
C GLN A 36 4.57 10.39 2.70
N VAL A 37 4.04 9.29 3.22
CA VAL A 37 4.85 8.16 3.72
C VAL A 37 5.58 7.50 2.57
N PHE A 38 4.90 7.20 1.46
CA PHE A 38 5.57 6.63 0.29
C PHE A 38 6.73 7.52 -0.22
N LYS A 39 6.54 8.85 -0.24
CA LYS A 39 7.62 9.80 -0.57
C LYS A 39 8.80 9.74 0.41
N GLN A 40 8.53 9.69 1.72
CA GLN A 40 9.56 9.60 2.75
C GLN A 40 10.40 8.32 2.64
N TYR A 41 9.77 7.23 2.18
CA TYR A 41 10.41 5.95 1.94
C TYR A 41 10.96 5.80 0.50
N HIS A 42 10.97 6.87 -0.31
CA HIS A 42 11.44 6.85 -1.70
C HIS A 42 10.71 5.83 -2.61
N LEU A 43 9.43 5.60 -2.33
CA LEU A 43 8.52 4.75 -3.10
C LEU A 43 7.57 5.56 -4.00
N ASP A 44 7.78 6.86 -4.15
CA ASP A 44 7.04 7.72 -5.08
C ASP A 44 7.54 7.62 -6.53
N CYS A 45 7.98 6.43 -6.93
CA CYS A 45 8.63 6.22 -8.21
C CYS A 45 7.62 6.37 -9.37
N TYR A 46 7.59 7.56 -9.99
CA TYR A 46 6.83 7.83 -11.21
C TYR A 46 7.24 6.96 -12.42
N GLU A 47 8.36 6.24 -12.30
CA GLU A 47 8.94 5.41 -13.36
C GLU A 47 8.61 3.92 -13.18
N CYS A 48 8.16 3.49 -12.00
CA CYS A 48 7.79 2.09 -11.77
C CYS A 48 6.33 1.88 -12.16
N GLN A 49 6.07 1.73 -13.46
CA GLN A 49 4.74 1.48 -14.03
C GLN A 49 4.06 0.20 -13.51
N ILE A 50 4.78 -0.62 -12.73
CA ILE A 50 4.31 -1.88 -12.15
C ILE A 50 3.91 -1.71 -10.67
N ALA A 51 4.38 -0.66 -9.98
CA ALA A 51 4.11 -0.44 -8.55
C ALA A 51 2.61 -0.41 -8.25
N ASP A 52 1.79 0.06 -9.18
CA ASP A 52 0.34 0.09 -9.06
C ASP A 52 -0.32 -1.30 -8.97
N LEU A 53 0.37 -2.34 -9.44
CA LEU A 53 -0.15 -3.70 -9.56
C LEU A 53 0.48 -4.68 -8.56
N GLU A 54 1.40 -4.22 -7.71
CA GLU A 54 2.17 -5.07 -6.80
C GLU A 54 1.70 -4.97 -5.33
N PRO A 55 1.81 -6.07 -4.57
CA PRO A 55 1.68 -6.02 -3.11
C PRO A 55 2.73 -5.12 -2.49
N LEU A 56 2.36 -4.42 -1.41
CA LEU A 56 3.25 -3.53 -0.65
C LEU A 56 4.58 -4.19 -0.25
N GLU A 57 4.52 -5.46 0.21
CA GLU A 57 5.72 -6.23 0.59
C GLU A 57 6.71 -6.42 -0.57
N HIS A 58 6.20 -6.61 -1.79
CA HIS A 58 7.05 -6.78 -2.96
C HIS A 58 7.79 -5.48 -3.30
N GLY A 59 7.06 -4.36 -3.35
CA GLY A 59 7.64 -3.04 -3.58
C GLY A 59 8.69 -2.68 -2.52
N ALA A 60 8.39 -2.95 -1.24
CA ALA A 60 9.37 -2.75 -0.16
C ALA A 60 10.61 -3.63 -0.35
N GLY A 61 10.45 -4.90 -0.74
CA GLY A 61 11.56 -5.82 -0.98
C GLY A 61 12.49 -5.39 -2.10
N VAL A 62 11.94 -5.00 -3.26
CA VAL A 62 12.73 -4.53 -4.42
C VAL A 62 13.56 -3.29 -4.06
N HIS A 63 12.98 -2.40 -3.26
CA HIS A 63 13.61 -1.16 -2.83
C HIS A 63 14.39 -1.28 -1.50
N LYS A 64 14.52 -2.49 -0.95
CA LYS A 64 15.26 -2.80 0.31
C LYS A 64 14.76 -1.98 1.52
N ILE A 65 13.45 -1.76 1.58
CA ILE A 65 12.76 -1.07 2.67
C ILE A 65 12.32 -2.11 3.71
N ASN A 66 12.44 -1.77 4.98
CA ASN A 66 11.90 -2.58 6.06
C ASN A 66 10.36 -2.50 6.04
N ILE A 67 9.71 -3.62 5.71
CA ILE A 67 8.25 -3.69 5.60
C ILE A 67 7.52 -3.37 6.91
N GLU A 68 8.07 -3.76 8.06
CA GLU A 68 7.44 -3.48 9.36
C GLU A 68 7.43 -1.97 9.66
N ALA A 69 8.53 -1.27 9.35
CA ALA A 69 8.63 0.17 9.54
C ALA A 69 7.70 0.94 8.59
N LEU A 70 7.59 0.48 7.34
CA LEU A 70 6.67 1.06 6.35
C LEU A 70 5.21 0.88 6.79
N LEU A 71 4.82 -0.32 7.23
CA LEU A 71 3.47 -0.60 7.72
C LEU A 71 3.11 0.26 8.93
N ASP A 72 4.02 0.39 9.91
CA ASP A 72 3.81 1.24 11.07
C ASP A 72 3.61 2.71 10.68
N ALA A 73 4.47 3.24 9.79
CA ALA A 73 4.34 4.60 9.29
C ALA A 73 3.04 4.86 8.52
N LEU A 74 2.63 3.91 7.67
CA LEU A 74 1.37 3.99 6.91
C LEU A 74 0.16 3.99 7.85
N ASN A 75 0.11 3.04 8.78
CA ASN A 75 -1.03 2.89 9.69
C ASN A 75 -1.15 4.05 10.70
N LYS A 76 -0.04 4.69 11.08
CA LYS A 76 -0.07 5.93 11.87
C LYS A 76 -0.80 7.08 11.20
N THR A 77 -0.94 7.06 9.87
CA THR A 77 -1.73 8.07 9.12
C THR A 77 -3.24 7.83 9.16
N LEU A 78 -3.68 6.70 9.73
CA LEU A 78 -5.10 6.32 9.83
C LEU A 78 -5.70 6.60 11.21
N ALA A 79 -4.87 6.98 12.20
CA ALA A 79 -5.25 7.25 13.59
C ALA A 79 -5.62 8.71 13.83
#